data_AF-R7NFL8-F1
#
_entry.id   AF-R7NFL8-F1
#
_cell.length_a   1.000
_cell.length_b   1.000
_cell.length_c   1.000
_cell.angle_alpha   90.00
_cell.angle_beta   90.00
_cell.angle_gamma   90.00
#
_symmetry.space_group_name_H-M   'P 1'
#
loop_
_entity.id
_entity.type
_entity.pdbx_description
1 polymer ?
#
loop_
_entity_poly.entity_id
_entity_poly.type
_entity_poly.pdbx_seq_one_letter_code
_entity_poly.pdbx_strand_id
1 'polypeptide(L)'
;MKEATGELNMTVVTVVAIAAVAAFFYAFVWPGIQRSIEASTYCSMATGCDDNYQNCHYTDEEGEEHDDLDCSSYYKDLLKNDN
;
A
#
# COMPACT_ATOMS: atom_id res chain seq x y z
N MET A 1 6.20 -15.04 48.27
CA MET A 1 5.43 -14.27 47.28
C MET A 1 6.05 -14.54 45.91
N LYS A 2 5.21 -14.54 44.89
CA LYS A 2 5.48 -14.85 43.48
C LYS A 2 6.68 -14.06 42.91
N GLU A 3 7.89 -14.61 43.03
CA GLU A 3 9.09 -14.15 42.30
C GLU A 3 9.52 -15.19 41.25
N ALA A 4 8.54 -15.83 40.63
CA ALA A 4 8.72 -16.38 39.28
C ALA A 4 8.41 -15.26 38.27
N THR A 5 9.18 -14.18 38.37
CA THR A 5 9.45 -13.30 37.24
C THR A 5 10.57 -14.04 36.51
N GLY A 6 10.30 -14.94 35.58
CA GLY A 6 9.83 -14.46 34.29
C GLY A 6 10.80 -13.42 33.75
N GLU A 7 12.12 -13.63 33.87
CA GLU A 7 13.17 -12.86 33.17
C GLU A 7 13.03 -13.13 31.66
N LEU A 8 11.91 -12.70 31.09
CA LEU A 8 11.82 -12.52 29.66
C LEU A 8 12.78 -11.37 29.37
N ASN A 9 13.92 -11.71 28.75
CA ASN A 9 14.98 -10.77 28.44
C ASN A 9 14.38 -9.51 27.81
N MET A 10 14.71 -8.34 28.35
CA MET A 10 14.16 -7.06 27.86
C MET A 10 14.41 -6.87 26.35
N THR A 11 15.45 -7.50 25.78
CA THR A 11 15.67 -7.52 24.32
C THR A 11 14.66 -8.35 23.55
N VAL A 12 14.16 -9.44 24.13
CA VAL A 12 13.08 -10.25 23.54
C VAL A 12 11.79 -9.44 23.55
N VAL A 13 11.51 -8.73 24.65
CA VAL A 13 10.36 -7.83 24.75
C VAL A 13 10.44 -6.75 23.67
N THR A 14 11.60 -6.13 23.47
CA THR A 14 11.75 -5.07 22.46
C THR A 14 11.60 -5.58 21.03
N VAL A 15 12.17 -6.75 20.72
CA VAL A 15 12.03 -7.36 19.39
C VAL A 15 10.57 -7.71 19.10
N VAL A 16 9.85 -8.29 20.06
CA VAL A 16 8.42 -8.59 19.92
C VAL A 16 7.60 -7.31 19.73
N ALA A 17 7.91 -6.25 20.47
CA ALA A 17 7.24 -4.96 20.33
C ALA A 17 7.43 -4.36 18.92
N ILE A 18 8.65 -4.36 18.38
CA ILE A 18 8.94 -3.87 17.02
C ILE A 18 8.20 -4.72 15.99
N ALA A 19 8.23 -6.05 16.13
CA ALA A 19 7.54 -6.96 15.23
C ALA A 19 6.02 -6.71 15.21
N ALA A 20 5.41 -6.47 16.38
CA ALA A 20 4.00 -6.13 16.48
C ALA A 20 3.67 -4.80 15.77
N VAL A 21 4.50 -3.77 15.94
CA VAL A 21 4.33 -2.48 15.25
C VAL A 21 4.50 -2.62 13.74
N ALA A 22 5.52 -3.36 13.29
CA ALA A 22 5.75 -3.62 11.87
C ALA A 22 4.58 -4.38 11.22
N ALA A 23 4.05 -5.40 11.91
CA ALA A 23 2.88 -6.14 11.45
C ALA A 23 1.64 -5.24 11.34
N PHE A 24 1.38 -4.39 12.34
CA PHE A 24 0.29 -3.43 12.29
C PHE A 24 0.44 -2.43 11.13
N PHE A 25 1.64 -1.88 10.96
CA PHE A 25 1.93 -0.95 9.87
C PHE A 25 1.68 -1.59 8.50
N TYR A 26 2.19 -2.81 8.27
CA TYR A 26 2.01 -3.50 7.01
C TYR A 26 0.54 -3.88 6.74
N ALA A 27 -0.21 -4.23 7.78
CA ALA A 27 -1.62 -4.60 7.63
C ALA A 27 -2.54 -3.40 7.36
N PHE A 28 -2.29 -2.23 7.96
CA PHE A 28 -3.24 -1.12 7.94
C PHE A 28 -2.75 0.14 7.22
N VAL A 29 -1.45 0.44 7.28
CA VAL A 29 -0.89 1.68 6.72
C VAL A 29 -0.35 1.45 5.31
N TRP A 30 0.44 0.39 5.13
CA TRP A 30 1.01 0.03 3.84
C TRP A 30 0.00 -0.07 2.68
N PRO A 31 -1.19 -0.70 2.81
CA PRO A 31 -2.13 -0.80 1.68
C PRO A 31 -2.65 0.55 1.18
N GLY A 32 -2.68 1.59 2.03
CA GLY A 32 -3.03 2.94 1.59
C GLY A 32 -1.91 3.58 0.77
N ILE A 33 -0.66 3.38 1.20
CA ILE A 33 0.53 3.90 0.53
C ILE A 33 0.75 3.20 -0.82
N GLN A 34 0.62 1.88 -0.83
CA GLN A 34 0.81 1.06 -2.03
C GLN A 34 -0.09 1.55 -3.18
N ARG A 35 -1.39 1.74 -2.92
CA ARG A 35 -2.33 2.28 -3.92
C ARG A 35 -1.91 3.64 -4.47
N SER A 36 -1.41 4.53 -3.60
CA SER A 36 -0.97 5.87 -4.04
C SER A 36 0.28 5.80 -4.93
N ILE A 37 1.20 4.88 -4.66
CA ILE A 37 2.43 4.69 -5.42
C ILE A 37 2.12 4.03 -6.77
N GLU A 38 1.31 2.97 -6.76
CA GLU A 38 0.87 2.26 -7.96
C GLU A 38 0.14 3.22 -8.90
N ALA A 39 -0.79 4.02 -8.37
CA ALA A 39 -1.49 5.01 -9.17
C ALA A 39 -0.53 6.04 -9.81
N SER A 40 0.45 6.53 -9.05
CA SER A 40 1.41 7.51 -9.58
C SER A 40 2.35 6.93 -10.63
N THR A 41 2.68 5.64 -10.51
CA THR A 41 3.63 4.97 -11.40
C THR A 41 2.95 4.48 -12.68
N TYR A 42 1.84 3.76 -12.54
CA TYR A 42 1.24 3.00 -13.63
C TYR A 42 0.06 3.71 -14.30
N CYS A 43 -0.64 4.64 -13.64
CA CYS A 43 -1.80 5.29 -14.28
C CYS A 43 -1.46 6.17 -15.48
N SER A 44 -0.19 6.57 -15.61
CA SER A 44 0.29 7.30 -16.79
C SER A 44 0.35 6.43 -18.06
N MET A 45 0.45 5.11 -17.90
CA MET A 45 0.50 4.11 -18.97
C MET A 45 -0.69 3.17 -18.98
N ALA A 46 -1.62 3.32 -18.03
CA ALA A 46 -2.79 2.48 -17.93
C ALA A 46 -3.79 2.76 -19.07
N THR A 47 -4.44 1.70 -19.52
CA THR A 47 -5.40 1.71 -20.64
C THR A 47 -6.71 1.04 -20.22
N GLY A 48 -7.77 1.18 -21.02
CA GLY A 48 -9.02 0.44 -20.80
C GLY A 48 -9.70 0.72 -19.45
N CYS A 49 -9.63 1.95 -18.95
CA CYS A 49 -10.26 2.34 -17.69
C CYS A 49 -11.80 2.34 -17.78
N ASP A 50 -12.45 1.95 -16.68
CA ASP A 50 -13.90 2.20 -16.47
C ASP A 50 -14.24 3.70 -16.39
N ASP A 51 -15.52 4.06 -16.49
CA ASP A 51 -16.04 5.43 -16.39
C ASP A 51 -15.57 6.17 -15.11
N ASN A 52 -15.31 5.43 -14.03
CA ASN A 52 -14.86 6.00 -12.76
C ASN A 52 -13.34 6.02 -12.57
N TYR A 53 -12.58 5.53 -13.55
CA TYR A 53 -11.11 5.38 -13.50
C TYR A 53 -10.61 4.51 -12.32
N GLN A 54 -11.47 3.66 -11.74
CA GLN A 54 -11.12 2.81 -10.59
C GLN A 54 -10.58 1.43 -10.99
N ASN A 55 -10.86 1.01 -12.22
CA ASN A 55 -10.41 -0.24 -12.80
C ASN A 55 -9.74 0.08 -14.13
N CYS A 56 -8.43 0.25 -14.09
CA CYS A 56 -7.60 0.45 -15.26
C CYS A 56 -6.67 -0.75 -15.47
N HIS A 57 -6.39 -1.04 -16.73
CA HIS A 57 -5.51 -2.12 -17.13
C HIS A 57 -4.09 -1.60 -17.37
N TYR A 58 -3.09 -2.26 -16.80
CA TYR A 58 -1.69 -2.05 -17.18
C TYR A 58 -0.94 -3.37 -17.25
N THR A 59 0.09 -3.39 -18.09
CA THR A 59 1.07 -4.47 -18.16
C THR A 59 2.36 -3.97 -17.52
N ASP A 60 2.92 -4.74 -16.60
CA ASP A 60 4.18 -4.38 -15.96
C ASP A 60 5.41 -4.69 -16.85
N GLU A 61 6.61 -4.47 -16.31
CA GLU A 61 7.86 -4.75 -17.03
C GLU A 61 8.16 -6.26 -17.16
N GLU A 62 7.49 -7.10 -16.38
CA GLU A 62 7.63 -8.56 -16.38
C GLU A 62 6.62 -9.22 -17.33
N GLY A 63 5.67 -8.45 -17.86
CA GLY A 63 4.61 -8.90 -18.75
C GLY A 63 3.36 -9.41 -18.01
N GLU A 64 3.24 -9.15 -16.71
CA GLU A 64 2.05 -9.47 -15.92
C GLU A 64 0.97 -8.41 -16.15
N GLU A 65 -0.27 -8.88 -16.32
CA GLU A 65 -1.45 -8.03 -16.53
C GLU A 65 -2.16 -7.75 -15.21
N HIS A 66 -2.48 -6.48 -14.98
CA HIS A 66 -3.16 -6.01 -13.78
C HIS A 66 -4.40 -5.18 -14.14
N ASP A 67 -5.57 -5.56 -13.60
CA ASP A 67 -6.88 -4.97 -13.94
C ASP A 67 -7.54 -4.18 -12.78
N ASP A 68 -6.90 -4.10 -11.62
CA ASP A 68 -7.45 -3.48 -10.40
C ASP A 68 -6.76 -2.15 -10.04
N LEU A 69 -6.17 -1.48 -11.03
CA LEU A 69 -5.48 -0.21 -10.79
C LEU A 69 -6.49 0.95 -10.66
N ASP A 70 -6.56 1.54 -9.47
CA ASP A 70 -7.36 2.75 -9.21
C ASP A 70 -6.58 4.02 -9.58
N CYS A 71 -6.98 4.63 -10.70
CA CYS A 71 -6.43 5.86 -11.25
C CYS A 71 -7.31 7.09 -11.01
N SER A 72 -8.37 6.97 -10.21
CA SER A 72 -9.31 8.07 -9.97
C SER A 72 -8.63 9.30 -9.38
N SER A 73 -7.66 9.10 -8.49
CA SER A 73 -6.87 10.19 -7.89
C SER A 73 -5.98 10.90 -8.92
N TYR A 74 -5.29 10.14 -9.76
CA TYR A 74 -4.38 10.65 -10.80
C TYR A 74 -5.12 11.54 -11.82
N TYR A 75 -6.22 11.03 -12.38
CA TYR A 75 -7.00 11.78 -13.37
C TYR A 75 -7.71 13.01 -12.77
N LYS A 76 -8.13 12.93 -11.50
CA LYS A 76 -8.72 14.08 -10.80
C LYS A 76 -7.74 15.25 -10.64
N ASP A 77 -6.46 14.96 -10.46
CA ASP A 77 -5.41 15.99 -10.38
C ASP A 77 -5.09 16.59 -11.75
N LEU A 78 -5.13 15.79 -12.84
CA LEU A 78 -4.99 16.30 -14.21
C LEU A 78 -6.14 17.24 -14.58
N LEU A 79 -7.40 16.83 -14.35
CA LEU A 79 -8.59 17.65 -14.64
C LEU A 79 -8.65 18.95 -13.82
N LYS A 80 -7.99 18.98 -12.65
CA LYS A 80 -7.85 20.19 -11.85
C LYS A 80 -6.78 21.14 -12.37
N ASN A 81 -5.77 20.65 -13.10
CA ASN A 81 -4.68 21.47 -13.64
C ASN A 81 -5.02 22.10 -15.00
N ASP A 82 -6.11 21.68 -15.65
CA ASP A 82 -6.60 22.22 -16.92
C ASP A 82 -7.57 23.43 -16.76
N ASN A 83 -7.81 23.93 -15.53
CA ASN A 83 -8.62 25.13 -15.24
C ASN A 83 -7.79 26.23 -14.57
#